data_AF-A0A4Q9JSQ6-F1
#
_entry.id   AF-A0A4Q9JSQ6-F1
#
_cell.length_a   1.000
_cell.length_b   1.000
_cell.length_c   1.000
_cell.angle_alpha   90.00
_cell.angle_beta   90.00
_cell.angle_gamma   90.00
#
_symmetry.space_group_name_H-M   'P 1'
#
loop_
_entity.id
_entity.type
_entity.pdbx_description
1 polymer ?
#
loop_
_entity_poly.entity_id
_entity_poly.type
_entity_poly.pdbx_seq_one_letter_code
_entity_poly.pdbx_strand_id
1 'polypeptide(L)'
;MFFLEFLSFSSLIFEILALFLSFYFKNTKIFFINFAFIFFKLFYFYASTFQVHLFTSLFLPFIFFILSLKKQNDLIFDKKNISIVVFFLLISILGLVLIKNTEFNASMLNFHLFSFFNPISELSLIFFIFELIFLSFICFKKKEFFYIIAFIGTYIQFLFNSTLKVSYFELSSIVFCIYLLHQTYKNIFFDPLTKFPNEKKLMYFIKGKKEFSIALLHFTEFKFTKESYKKLILKQIAKTLKYLKAKIFIVENDFVFIFKDENTALTHLSYIESLLKNTEICLENEKFKPEFKIFLKNNQNNIKESLKFLREKLP
;
A
#
# COMPACT_ATOMS: atom_id res chain seq x y z
N MET A 1 -10.65 -16.64 22.46
CA MET A 1 -11.83 -17.27 21.83
C MET A 1 -12.74 -16.22 21.20
N PHE A 2 -13.26 -15.25 21.97
CA PHE A 2 -14.15 -14.18 21.48
C PHE A 2 -13.63 -13.38 20.26
N PHE A 3 -12.33 -13.01 20.23
CA PHE A 3 -11.76 -12.25 19.11
C PHE A 3 -11.73 -13.03 17.79
N LEU A 4 -11.43 -14.34 17.84
CA LEU A 4 -11.42 -15.19 16.64
C LEU A 4 -12.85 -15.44 16.14
N GLU A 5 -13.81 -15.64 17.05
CA GLU A 5 -15.23 -15.77 16.68
C GLU A 5 -15.79 -14.47 16.08
N PHE A 6 -15.41 -13.30 16.61
CA PHE A 6 -15.76 -12.01 16.03
C PHE A 6 -15.15 -11.81 14.63
N LEU A 7 -13.88 -12.16 14.45
CA LEU A 7 -13.21 -12.12 13.15
C LEU A 7 -13.91 -13.02 12.12
N SER A 8 -14.49 -14.15 12.57
CA SER A 8 -15.31 -15.04 11.75
C SER A 8 -16.49 -14.35 11.15
N PHE A 9 -17.27 -13.75 12.05
CA PHE A 9 -18.53 -13.13 11.72
C PHE A 9 -18.29 -11.91 10.82
N SER A 10 -17.21 -11.18 11.06
CA SER A 10 -16.79 -10.04 10.26
C SER A 10 -15.99 -10.40 9.01
N SER A 11 -15.73 -11.68 8.74
CA SER A 11 -14.81 -12.08 7.68
C SER A 11 -15.28 -11.66 6.30
N LEU A 12 -16.56 -11.90 6.03
CA LEU A 12 -17.22 -11.48 4.80
C LEU A 12 -17.29 -9.94 4.69
N ILE A 13 -17.40 -9.23 5.81
CA ILE A 13 -17.39 -7.75 5.82
C ILE A 13 -16.04 -7.23 5.32
N PHE A 14 -14.93 -7.76 5.83
CA PHE A 14 -13.61 -7.32 5.41
C PHE A 14 -13.28 -7.68 3.96
N GLU A 15 -13.72 -8.84 3.49
CA GLU A 15 -13.58 -9.24 2.08
C GLU A 15 -14.36 -8.31 1.14
N ILE A 16 -15.63 -8.02 1.45
CA ILE A 16 -16.45 -7.09 0.68
C ILE A 16 -15.84 -5.69 0.72
N LEU A 17 -15.37 -5.23 1.89
CA LEU A 17 -14.71 -3.95 2.04
C LEU A 17 -13.43 -3.87 1.20
N ALA A 18 -12.58 -4.90 1.23
CA ALA A 18 -11.36 -4.97 0.44
C ALA A 18 -11.67 -4.99 -1.07
N LEU A 19 -12.73 -5.71 -1.47
CA LEU A 19 -13.21 -5.76 -2.85
C LEU A 19 -13.72 -4.37 -3.30
N PHE A 20 -14.51 -3.70 -2.47
CA PHE A 20 -15.00 -2.34 -2.76
C PHE A 20 -13.85 -1.32 -2.84
N LEU A 21 -12.94 -1.32 -1.87
CA LEU A 21 -11.78 -0.41 -1.86
C LEU A 21 -10.87 -0.68 -3.05
N SER A 22 -10.60 -1.94 -3.38
CA SER A 22 -9.78 -2.29 -4.54
C SER A 22 -10.46 -1.93 -5.86
N PHE A 23 -11.79 -2.02 -5.93
CA PHE A 23 -12.56 -1.52 -7.06
C PHE A 23 -12.41 0.00 -7.22
N TYR A 24 -12.70 0.74 -6.14
CA TYR A 24 -12.65 2.20 -6.12
C TYR A 24 -11.26 2.75 -6.43
N PHE A 25 -10.21 2.14 -5.86
CA PHE A 25 -8.81 2.54 -6.10
C PHE A 25 -8.17 1.86 -7.32
N LYS A 26 -8.95 1.18 -8.16
CA LYS A 26 -8.50 0.52 -9.40
C LYS A 26 -7.34 -0.45 -9.19
N ASN A 27 -7.33 -1.14 -8.05
CA ASN A 27 -6.32 -2.15 -7.75
C ASN A 27 -6.75 -3.55 -8.21
N THR A 28 -6.49 -3.87 -9.47
CA THR A 28 -6.97 -5.12 -10.10
C THR A 28 -6.47 -6.40 -9.44
N LYS A 29 -5.20 -6.45 -9.01
CA LYS A 29 -4.65 -7.64 -8.35
C LYS A 29 -5.40 -7.95 -7.05
N ILE A 30 -5.49 -6.96 -6.16
CA ILE A 30 -6.17 -7.10 -4.87
C ILE A 30 -7.64 -7.41 -5.07
N PHE A 31 -8.29 -6.80 -6.07
CA PHE A 31 -9.68 -7.08 -6.40
C PHE A 31 -9.91 -8.56 -6.73
N PHE A 32 -9.13 -9.12 -7.66
CA PHE A 32 -9.32 -10.52 -8.06
C PHE A 32 -8.92 -11.51 -6.97
N ILE A 33 -7.95 -11.18 -6.10
CA ILE A 33 -7.61 -12.02 -4.95
C ILE A 33 -8.76 -12.04 -3.93
N ASN A 34 -9.35 -10.89 -3.58
CA ASN A 34 -10.50 -10.87 -2.67
C ASN A 34 -11.75 -11.49 -3.31
N PHE A 35 -11.92 -11.34 -4.63
CA PHE A 35 -12.95 -12.06 -5.36
C PHE A 35 -12.74 -13.57 -5.28
N ALA A 36 -11.49 -14.07 -5.36
CA ALA A 36 -11.18 -15.48 -5.14
C ALA A 36 -11.59 -15.93 -3.74
N PHE A 37 -11.35 -15.15 -2.69
CA PHE A 37 -11.77 -15.48 -1.33
C PHE A 37 -13.28 -15.69 -1.22
N ILE A 38 -14.06 -14.74 -1.73
CA ILE A 38 -15.53 -14.84 -1.74
C ILE A 38 -15.98 -16.01 -2.61
N PHE A 39 -15.35 -16.20 -3.78
CA PHE A 39 -15.65 -17.29 -4.69
C PHE A 39 -15.43 -18.66 -4.04
N PHE A 40 -14.32 -18.85 -3.31
CA PHE A 40 -14.05 -20.10 -2.61
C PHE A 40 -15.00 -20.35 -1.44
N LYS A 41 -15.55 -19.29 -0.82
CA LYS A 41 -16.62 -19.44 0.18
C LYS A 41 -17.88 -20.08 -0.38
N LEU A 42 -18.17 -19.91 -1.68
CA LEU A 42 -19.36 -20.50 -2.30
C LEU A 42 -19.36 -22.04 -2.24
N PHE A 43 -18.19 -22.67 -2.25
CA PHE A 43 -18.09 -24.13 -2.14
C PHE A 43 -18.57 -24.68 -0.80
N TYR A 44 -18.54 -23.88 0.27
CA TYR A 44 -19.07 -24.27 1.59
C TYR A 44 -20.59 -24.47 1.59
N PHE A 45 -21.32 -23.92 0.61
CA PHE A 45 -22.75 -24.23 0.42
C PHE A 45 -22.99 -25.55 -0.33
N TYR A 46 -21.97 -26.11 -0.98
CA TYR A 46 -22.09 -27.27 -1.86
C TYR A 46 -21.66 -28.59 -1.21
N ALA A 47 -20.70 -28.54 -0.28
CA ALA A 47 -20.06 -29.71 0.30
C ALA A 47 -19.71 -29.50 1.78
N SER A 48 -19.26 -30.56 2.45
CA SER A 48 -18.89 -30.48 3.87
C SER A 48 -17.67 -29.58 4.09
N THR A 49 -17.60 -28.94 5.25
CA THR A 49 -16.48 -28.09 5.69
C THR A 49 -15.14 -28.78 5.43
N PHE A 50 -14.99 -30.04 5.82
CA PHE A 50 -13.78 -30.82 5.59
C PHE A 50 -13.35 -30.85 4.11
N GLN A 51 -14.27 -31.23 3.21
CA GLN A 51 -13.99 -31.36 1.77
C GLN A 51 -13.59 -30.01 1.15
N VAL A 52 -14.26 -28.94 1.59
CA VAL A 52 -13.98 -27.59 1.08
C VAL A 52 -12.66 -27.05 1.65
N HIS A 53 -12.33 -27.31 2.91
CA HIS A 53 -11.01 -26.96 3.48
C HIS A 53 -9.88 -27.68 2.76
N LEU A 54 -10.06 -28.95 2.42
CA LEU A 54 -9.10 -29.71 1.65
C LEU A 54 -8.88 -29.11 0.26
N PHE A 55 -9.96 -28.80 -0.46
CA PHE A 55 -9.87 -28.14 -1.77
C PHE A 55 -9.27 -26.73 -1.69
N THR A 56 -9.78 -25.89 -0.80
CA THR A 56 -9.32 -24.50 -0.61
C THR A 56 -7.84 -24.45 -0.24
N SER A 57 -7.37 -25.30 0.66
CA SER A 57 -5.97 -25.33 1.12
C SER A 57 -4.96 -25.71 0.04
N LEU A 58 -5.40 -26.34 -1.05
CA LEU A 58 -4.57 -26.74 -2.19
C LEU A 58 -4.63 -25.73 -3.34
N PHE A 59 -5.83 -25.22 -3.67
CA PHE A 59 -6.04 -24.43 -4.89
C PHE A 59 -6.05 -22.92 -4.69
N LEU A 60 -6.61 -22.41 -3.59
CA LEU A 60 -6.56 -20.97 -3.27
C LEU A 60 -5.13 -20.39 -3.22
N PRO A 61 -4.12 -21.10 -2.67
CA PRO A 61 -2.72 -20.69 -2.64
C PRO A 61 -2.20 -20.36 -4.04
N PHE A 62 -2.36 -21.34 -4.93
CA PHE A 62 -1.90 -21.27 -6.29
C PHE A 62 -2.59 -20.12 -7.05
N ILE A 63 -3.87 -19.92 -6.78
CA ILE A 63 -4.65 -18.81 -7.33
C ILE A 63 -4.14 -17.47 -6.81
N PHE A 64 -3.91 -17.37 -5.49
CA PHE A 64 -3.34 -16.17 -4.88
C PHE A 64 -1.98 -15.85 -5.51
N PHE A 65 -1.12 -16.86 -5.65
CA PHE A 65 0.18 -16.75 -6.28
C PHE A 65 0.05 -16.22 -7.71
N ILE A 66 -0.70 -16.90 -8.59
CA ILE A 66 -0.90 -16.48 -9.98
C ILE A 66 -1.42 -15.03 -10.08
N LEU A 67 -2.44 -14.69 -9.28
CA LEU A 67 -3.06 -13.37 -9.32
C LEU A 67 -2.10 -12.28 -8.82
N SER A 68 -1.26 -12.58 -7.83
CA SER A 68 -0.23 -11.65 -7.34
C SER A 68 0.84 -11.34 -8.40
N LEU A 69 1.13 -12.30 -9.29
CA LEU A 69 2.13 -12.16 -10.34
C LEU A 69 1.67 -11.32 -11.53
N LYS A 70 0.36 -11.21 -11.74
CA LYS A 70 -0.22 -10.54 -12.89
C LYS A 70 0.26 -9.09 -13.00
N LYS A 71 0.34 -8.55 -14.21
CA LYS A 71 0.58 -7.11 -14.38
C LYS A 71 -0.63 -6.32 -13.87
N GLN A 72 -0.35 -5.18 -13.23
CA GLN A 72 -1.39 -4.24 -12.81
C GLN A 72 -2.07 -3.67 -14.05
N ASN A 73 -3.40 -3.67 -14.06
CA ASN A 73 -4.20 -3.02 -15.09
C ASN A 73 -4.98 -1.86 -14.45
N ASP A 74 -5.29 -0.83 -15.23
CA ASP A 74 -6.03 0.34 -14.72
C ASP A 74 -7.53 0.10 -14.59
N LEU A 75 -8.05 -0.89 -15.32
CA LEU A 75 -9.46 -1.25 -15.35
C LEU A 75 -9.63 -2.72 -14.94
N ILE A 76 -10.63 -2.95 -14.09
CA ILE A 76 -10.99 -4.28 -13.59
C ILE A 76 -11.74 -5.07 -14.68
N PHE A 77 -12.73 -4.44 -15.32
CA PHE A 77 -13.46 -5.02 -16.44
C PHE A 77 -12.82 -4.62 -17.77
N ASP A 78 -11.62 -5.15 -18.01
CA ASP A 78 -10.89 -4.99 -19.28
C ASP A 78 -10.79 -6.35 -19.99
N LYS A 79 -10.70 -6.34 -21.33
CA LYS A 79 -10.47 -7.53 -22.15
C LYS A 79 -9.21 -8.30 -21.71
N LYS A 80 -8.19 -7.59 -21.22
CA LYS A 80 -6.96 -8.17 -20.63
C LYS A 80 -7.20 -9.01 -19.36
N ASN A 81 -8.37 -8.89 -18.74
CA ASN A 81 -8.77 -9.65 -17.55
C ASN A 81 -9.70 -10.83 -17.86
N ILE A 82 -10.11 -11.04 -19.12
CA ILE A 82 -10.93 -12.20 -19.52
C ILE A 82 -10.26 -13.53 -19.13
N SER A 83 -8.93 -13.62 -19.22
CA SER A 83 -8.21 -14.83 -18.80
C SER A 83 -8.43 -15.19 -17.34
N ILE A 84 -8.67 -14.22 -16.46
CA ILE A 84 -8.99 -14.47 -15.05
C ILE A 84 -10.40 -15.04 -14.90
N VAL A 85 -11.36 -14.52 -15.68
CA VAL A 85 -12.74 -15.02 -15.65
C VAL A 85 -12.78 -16.47 -16.13
N VAL A 86 -12.09 -16.78 -17.24
CA VAL A 86 -11.96 -18.15 -17.75
C VAL A 86 -11.27 -19.04 -16.71
N PHE A 87 -10.23 -18.54 -16.05
CA PHE A 87 -9.55 -19.28 -14.98
C PHE A 87 -10.48 -19.58 -13.80
N PHE A 88 -11.28 -18.61 -13.33
CA PHE A 88 -12.29 -18.87 -12.29
C PHE A 88 -13.36 -19.86 -12.72
N LEU A 89 -13.82 -19.82 -13.98
CA LEU A 89 -14.75 -20.82 -14.51
C LEU A 89 -14.16 -22.22 -14.50
N LEU A 90 -12.90 -22.38 -14.92
CA LEU A 90 -12.20 -23.67 -14.88
C LEU A 90 -12.06 -24.19 -13.44
N ILE A 91 -11.68 -23.33 -12.49
CA ILE A 91 -11.61 -23.68 -11.07
C ILE A 91 -12.99 -24.02 -10.51
N SER A 92 -14.05 -23.36 -10.98
CA SER A 92 -15.44 -23.67 -10.60
C SER A 92 -15.79 -25.11 -10.97
N ILE A 93 -15.55 -25.46 -12.24
CA ILE A 93 -15.84 -26.81 -12.76
C ILE A 93 -15.00 -27.84 -12.00
N LEU A 94 -13.70 -27.57 -11.85
CA LEU A 94 -12.78 -28.44 -11.13
C LEU A 94 -13.21 -28.63 -9.66
N GLY A 95 -13.61 -27.57 -8.98
CA GLY A 95 -14.09 -27.62 -7.59
C GLY A 95 -15.38 -28.43 -7.45
N LEU A 96 -16.35 -28.23 -8.35
CA LEU A 96 -17.61 -28.99 -8.32
C LEU A 96 -17.39 -30.51 -8.46
N VAL A 97 -16.38 -30.91 -9.24
CA VAL A 97 -16.02 -32.32 -9.47
C VAL A 97 -15.18 -32.87 -8.32
N LEU A 98 -14.07 -32.20 -7.96
CA LEU A 98 -13.08 -32.75 -7.03
C LEU A 98 -13.56 -32.76 -5.58
N ILE A 99 -14.32 -31.74 -5.14
CA ILE A 99 -14.71 -31.60 -3.73
C ILE A 99 -15.52 -32.82 -3.25
N LYS A 100 -16.37 -33.40 -4.10
CA LYS A 100 -17.16 -34.59 -3.78
C LYS A 100 -16.53 -35.91 -4.23
N ASN A 101 -15.38 -35.88 -4.90
CA ASN A 101 -14.72 -37.09 -5.36
C ASN A 101 -14.13 -37.86 -4.15
N THR A 102 -14.55 -39.10 -3.98
CA THR A 102 -14.19 -39.93 -2.82
C THR A 102 -12.74 -40.39 -2.88
N GLU A 103 -12.22 -40.72 -4.07
CA GLU A 103 -10.82 -41.11 -4.27
C GLU A 103 -9.88 -39.94 -3.97
N PHE A 104 -10.22 -38.74 -4.44
CA PHE A 104 -9.47 -37.52 -4.14
C PHE A 104 -9.42 -37.27 -2.63
N ASN A 105 -10.56 -37.29 -1.94
CA ASN A 105 -10.62 -37.08 -0.49
C ASN A 105 -9.85 -38.17 0.29
N ALA A 106 -9.98 -39.45 -0.11
CA ALA A 106 -9.32 -40.57 0.56
C ALA A 106 -7.80 -40.56 0.37
N SER A 107 -7.33 -40.27 -0.84
CA SER A 107 -5.89 -40.20 -1.14
C SER A 107 -5.16 -39.16 -0.28
N MET A 108 -5.82 -38.04 0.03
CA MET A 108 -5.28 -36.93 0.81
C MET A 108 -5.38 -37.17 2.32
N LEU A 109 -6.35 -37.96 2.78
CA LEU A 109 -6.48 -38.38 4.18
C LEU A 109 -5.36 -39.34 4.59
N ASN A 110 -4.87 -40.16 3.66
CA ASN A 110 -3.80 -41.13 3.91
C ASN A 110 -2.40 -40.47 3.94
N PHE A 111 -2.32 -39.15 3.76
CA PHE A 111 -1.07 -38.43 3.71
C PHE A 111 -0.52 -38.12 5.11
N HIS A 112 0.65 -38.66 5.43
CA HIS A 112 1.35 -38.44 6.68
C HIS A 112 2.86 -38.28 6.45
N LEU A 113 3.36 -37.07 6.68
CA LEU A 113 4.76 -36.66 6.71
C LEU A 113 5.24 -36.37 8.14
N PHE A 114 4.39 -35.75 8.97
CA PHE A 114 4.73 -35.37 10.34
C PHE A 114 3.61 -35.76 11.31
N SER A 115 3.90 -36.63 12.29
CA SER A 115 2.91 -37.15 13.26
C SER A 115 2.26 -36.11 14.20
N PHE A 116 2.61 -34.83 14.08
CA PHE A 116 2.10 -33.74 14.92
C PHE A 116 0.89 -33.01 14.34
N PHE A 117 0.70 -33.06 13.01
CA PHE A 117 -0.38 -32.34 12.34
C PHE A 117 -1.43 -33.32 11.80
N ASN A 118 -2.61 -32.80 11.48
CA ASN A 118 -3.61 -33.53 10.72
C ASN A 118 -3.22 -33.54 9.23
N PRO A 119 -3.62 -34.56 8.45
CA PRO A 119 -3.25 -34.70 7.03
C PRO A 119 -3.45 -33.45 6.16
N ILE A 120 -4.59 -32.76 6.34
CA ILE A 120 -4.88 -31.49 5.64
C ILE A 120 -3.86 -30.41 6.00
N SER A 121 -3.53 -30.28 7.29
CA SER A 121 -2.58 -29.28 7.75
C SER A 121 -1.19 -29.55 7.20
N GLU A 122 -0.76 -30.81 7.15
CA GLU A 122 0.52 -31.21 6.57
C GLU A 122 0.61 -30.91 5.07
N LEU A 123 -0.39 -31.34 4.30
CA LEU A 123 -0.48 -31.02 2.87
C LEU A 123 -0.46 -29.50 2.65
N SER A 124 -1.33 -28.78 3.36
CA SER A 124 -1.42 -27.33 3.26
C SER A 124 -0.10 -26.64 3.59
N LEU A 125 0.66 -27.17 4.56
CA LEU A 125 1.96 -26.64 4.97
C LEU A 125 3.01 -26.79 3.88
N ILE A 126 3.02 -27.89 3.14
CA ILE A 126 3.95 -28.09 2.00
C ILE A 126 3.69 -27.05 0.92
N PHE A 127 2.42 -26.93 0.48
CA PHE A 127 2.02 -25.94 -0.51
C PHE A 127 2.30 -24.51 -0.03
N PHE A 128 2.00 -24.24 1.24
CA PHE A 128 2.29 -22.97 1.87
C PHE A 128 3.78 -22.62 1.82
N ILE A 129 4.66 -23.51 2.28
CA ILE A 129 6.10 -23.26 2.31
C ILE A 129 6.63 -23.05 0.89
N PHE A 130 6.25 -23.93 -0.04
CA PHE A 130 6.70 -23.85 -1.42
C PHE A 130 6.32 -22.49 -2.02
N GLU A 131 5.05 -22.12 -1.97
CA GLU A 131 4.58 -20.86 -2.53
C GLU A 131 5.10 -19.63 -1.78
N LEU A 132 5.23 -19.70 -0.46
CA LEU A 132 5.79 -18.62 0.34
C LEU A 132 7.21 -18.28 -0.10
N ILE A 133 8.04 -19.29 -0.41
CA ILE A 133 9.41 -19.08 -0.91
C ILE A 133 9.38 -18.34 -2.25
N PHE A 134 8.58 -18.81 -3.22
CA PHE A 134 8.46 -18.16 -4.53
C PHE A 134 7.89 -16.74 -4.43
N LEU A 135 6.82 -16.57 -3.67
CA LEU A 135 6.17 -15.28 -3.45
C LEU A 135 7.13 -14.30 -2.77
N SER A 136 7.91 -14.76 -1.79
CA SER A 136 8.91 -13.94 -1.10
C SER A 136 9.98 -13.42 -2.05
N PHE A 137 10.52 -14.29 -2.91
CA PHE A 137 11.52 -13.89 -3.91
C PHE A 137 10.98 -12.80 -4.85
N ILE A 138 9.74 -12.95 -5.31
CA ILE A 138 9.13 -12.02 -6.26
C ILE A 138 8.75 -10.71 -5.59
N CYS A 139 8.15 -10.77 -4.40
CA CYS A 139 7.77 -9.61 -3.62
C CYS A 139 8.98 -8.80 -3.17
N PHE A 140 10.12 -9.45 -2.89
CA PHE A 140 11.37 -8.76 -2.61
C PHE A 140 11.84 -7.93 -3.81
N LYS A 141 11.83 -8.52 -5.01
CA LYS A 141 12.20 -7.82 -6.27
C LYS A 141 11.26 -6.64 -6.56
N LYS A 142 9.95 -6.82 -6.37
CA LYS A 142 8.92 -5.80 -6.66
C LYS A 142 8.66 -4.82 -5.51
N LYS A 143 9.24 -5.05 -4.32
CA LYS A 143 8.96 -4.33 -3.05
C LYS A 143 7.48 -4.37 -2.65
N GLU A 144 6.78 -5.46 -2.96
CA GLU A 144 5.34 -5.68 -2.69
C GLU A 144 5.14 -6.60 -1.47
N PHE A 145 5.82 -6.34 -0.34
CA PHE A 145 5.82 -7.21 0.85
C PHE A 145 4.44 -7.48 1.47
N PHE A 146 3.46 -6.61 1.20
CA PHE A 146 2.09 -6.78 1.71
C PHE A 146 1.42 -8.06 1.17
N TYR A 147 1.81 -8.56 -0.02
CA TYR A 147 1.31 -9.85 -0.51
C TYR A 147 1.80 -11.02 0.33
N ILE A 148 3.02 -10.96 0.87
CA ILE A 148 3.55 -12.01 1.75
C ILE A 148 2.73 -12.08 3.03
N ILE A 149 2.48 -10.93 3.65
CA ILE A 149 1.70 -10.84 4.90
C ILE A 149 0.26 -11.30 4.65
N ALA A 150 -0.35 -10.87 3.53
CA ALA A 150 -1.69 -11.29 3.14
C ALA A 150 -1.78 -12.80 2.86
N PHE A 151 -0.78 -13.36 2.19
CA PHE A 151 -0.69 -14.81 1.93
C PHE A 151 -0.60 -15.62 3.22
N ILE A 152 0.29 -15.21 4.15
CA ILE A 152 0.37 -15.81 5.49
C ILE A 152 -1.00 -15.73 6.19
N GLY A 153 -1.64 -14.56 6.16
CA GLY A 153 -2.97 -14.35 6.73
C GLY A 153 -4.05 -15.28 6.16
N THR A 154 -3.98 -15.62 4.87
CA THR A 154 -4.91 -16.54 4.20
C THR A 154 -4.74 -17.98 4.70
N TYR A 155 -3.52 -18.36 5.09
CA TYR A 155 -3.13 -19.74 5.34
C TYR A 155 -3.12 -20.18 6.79
N ILE A 156 -3.04 -19.24 7.72
CA ILE A 156 -3.03 -19.53 9.17
C ILE A 156 -4.17 -20.50 9.55
N GLN A 157 -5.34 -20.39 8.91
CA GLN A 157 -6.49 -21.26 9.18
C GLN A 157 -6.26 -22.74 8.85
N PHE A 158 -5.42 -23.06 7.86
CA PHE A 158 -5.18 -24.45 7.43
C PHE A 158 -4.08 -25.12 8.26
N LEU A 159 -3.16 -24.33 8.81
CA LEU A 159 -2.00 -24.81 9.57
C LEU A 159 -2.38 -25.33 10.98
N PHE A 160 -3.43 -24.80 11.62
CA PHE A 160 -3.77 -25.08 13.03
C PHE A 160 -5.16 -25.73 13.24
N ASN A 161 -5.49 -26.79 12.46
CA ASN A 161 -6.69 -27.68 12.53
C ASN A 161 -7.47 -27.74 13.87
N SER A 162 -8.79 -28.00 14.04
CA SER A 162 -9.94 -28.46 13.22
C SER A 162 -11.28 -27.89 13.77
N THR A 163 -11.23 -27.01 14.77
CA THR A 163 -12.39 -26.57 15.58
C THR A 163 -13.06 -25.30 15.08
N LEU A 164 -12.50 -24.66 14.06
CA LEU A 164 -13.01 -23.42 13.49
C LEU A 164 -14.09 -23.75 12.45
N LYS A 165 -15.36 -23.61 12.85
CA LYS A 165 -16.56 -23.93 12.05
C LYS A 165 -16.76 -23.08 10.79
N VAL A 166 -15.92 -22.08 10.53
CA VAL A 166 -16.16 -21.07 9.50
C VAL A 166 -14.88 -20.84 8.69
N SER A 167 -15.02 -20.39 7.45
CA SER A 167 -13.94 -20.01 6.54
C SER A 167 -13.47 -18.58 6.82
N TYR A 168 -12.17 -18.37 7.05
CA TYR A 168 -11.60 -17.10 7.49
C TYR A 168 -10.52 -16.61 6.50
N PHE A 169 -10.85 -15.68 5.59
CA PHE A 169 -9.84 -14.96 4.78
C PHE A 169 -9.72 -13.48 5.19
N GLU A 170 -10.22 -13.13 6.38
CA GLU A 170 -10.27 -11.77 6.86
C GLU A 170 -8.90 -11.18 7.13
N LEU A 171 -7.95 -11.98 7.62
CA LEU A 171 -6.60 -11.48 7.89
C LEU A 171 -5.95 -10.95 6.60
N SER A 172 -6.09 -11.68 5.50
CA SER A 172 -5.63 -11.19 4.19
C SER A 172 -6.40 -9.96 3.73
N SER A 173 -7.72 -9.96 3.90
CA SER A 173 -8.60 -8.86 3.49
C SER A 173 -8.34 -7.58 4.29
N ILE A 174 -8.04 -7.70 5.58
CA ILE A 174 -7.63 -6.60 6.47
C ILE A 174 -6.29 -6.04 6.03
N VAL A 175 -5.30 -6.89 5.74
CA VAL A 175 -3.99 -6.45 5.21
C VAL A 175 -4.19 -5.64 3.93
N PHE A 176 -5.05 -6.10 3.02
CA PHE A 176 -5.39 -5.37 1.80
C PHE A 176 -6.11 -4.05 2.07
N CYS A 177 -7.07 -4.01 2.98
CA CYS A 177 -7.75 -2.77 3.38
C CYS A 177 -6.75 -1.74 3.92
N ILE A 178 -5.90 -2.14 4.87
CA ILE A 178 -4.88 -1.28 5.47
C ILE A 178 -3.92 -0.77 4.39
N TYR A 179 -3.47 -1.66 3.51
CA TYR A 179 -2.58 -1.29 2.41
C TYR A 179 -3.22 -0.25 1.47
N LEU A 180 -4.46 -0.49 1.02
CA LEU A 180 -5.17 0.40 0.10
C LEU A 180 -5.44 1.77 0.73
N LEU A 181 -5.87 1.81 1.99
CA LEU A 181 -6.09 3.04 2.73
C LEU A 181 -4.78 3.82 2.93
N HIS A 182 -3.69 3.13 3.31
CA HIS A 182 -2.38 3.75 3.50
C HIS A 182 -1.80 4.30 2.19
N GLN A 183 -1.92 3.56 1.10
CA GLN A 183 -1.46 4.00 -0.21
C GLN A 183 -2.24 5.23 -0.67
N THR A 184 -3.55 5.24 -0.48
CA THR A 184 -4.41 6.38 -0.80
C THR A 184 -4.07 7.59 0.07
N TYR A 185 -3.89 7.39 1.38
CA TYR A 185 -3.44 8.43 2.30
C TYR A 185 -2.13 9.06 1.83
N LYS A 186 -1.14 8.23 1.45
CA LYS A 186 0.13 8.71 0.89
C LYS A 186 -0.07 9.54 -0.36
N ASN A 187 -0.86 9.05 -1.32
CA ASN A 187 -1.12 9.74 -2.58
C ASN A 187 -1.87 11.07 -2.40
N ILE A 188 -2.77 11.16 -1.42
CA ILE A 188 -3.57 12.37 -1.17
C ILE A 188 -2.76 13.43 -0.41
N PHE A 189 -1.92 13.03 0.53
CA PHE A 189 -1.30 13.94 1.51
C PHE A 189 0.20 14.16 1.33
N PHE A 190 0.84 13.43 0.43
CA PHE A 190 2.26 13.57 0.16
C PHE A 190 2.50 13.70 -1.34
N ASP A 191 3.51 14.50 -1.67
CA ASP A 191 3.97 14.62 -3.04
C ASP A 191 4.75 13.37 -3.47
N PRO A 192 4.42 12.74 -4.60
CA PRO A 192 5.06 11.48 -5.03
C PRO A 192 6.55 11.64 -5.34
N LEU A 193 7.00 12.84 -5.72
CA LEU A 193 8.37 13.11 -6.14
C LEU A 193 9.30 13.33 -4.94
N THR A 194 8.94 14.26 -4.07
CA THR A 194 9.75 14.67 -2.91
C THR A 194 9.46 13.86 -1.66
N LYS A 195 8.29 13.19 -1.59
CA LYS A 195 7.76 12.50 -0.41
C LYS A 195 7.50 13.41 0.78
N PHE A 196 7.50 14.74 0.59
CA PHE A 196 7.06 15.66 1.62
C PHE A 196 5.54 15.75 1.69
N PRO A 197 4.97 16.02 2.89
CA PRO A 197 3.60 16.45 3.05
C PRO A 197 3.21 17.56 2.06
N ASN A 198 2.09 17.42 1.36
CA ASN A 198 1.64 18.43 0.40
C ASN A 198 0.78 19.53 1.06
N GLU A 199 0.24 20.44 0.24
CA GLU A 199 -0.66 21.52 0.67
C GLU A 199 -1.86 21.03 1.49
N LYS A 200 -2.50 19.93 1.08
CA LYS A 200 -3.65 19.38 1.85
C LYS A 200 -3.20 19.04 3.27
N LYS A 201 -2.05 18.37 3.41
CA LYS A 201 -1.52 18.01 4.72
C LYS A 201 -1.05 19.23 5.53
N LEU A 202 -0.53 20.26 4.87
CA LEU A 202 -0.22 21.55 5.48
C LEU A 202 -1.47 22.19 6.09
N MET A 203 -2.57 22.25 5.34
CA MET A 203 -3.84 22.80 5.80
C MET A 203 -4.39 22.04 7.01
N TYR A 204 -4.32 20.71 7.02
CA TYR A 204 -4.69 19.92 8.20
C TYR A 204 -3.74 20.15 9.40
N PHE A 205 -2.44 20.27 9.15
CA PHE A 205 -1.45 20.45 10.22
C PHE A 205 -1.58 21.78 10.96
N ILE A 206 -2.00 22.82 10.25
CA ILE A 206 -2.16 24.16 10.81
C ILE A 206 -3.56 24.36 11.41
N LYS A 207 -4.56 23.53 11.02
CA LYS A 207 -5.92 23.62 11.56
C LYS A 207 -5.91 23.61 13.10
N GLY A 208 -6.40 24.69 13.71
CA GLY A 208 -6.44 24.87 15.17
C GLY A 208 -5.20 25.54 15.78
N LYS A 209 -4.17 25.87 15.00
CA LYS A 209 -3.02 26.66 15.46
C LYS A 209 -3.29 28.15 15.27
N LYS A 210 -3.16 28.92 16.36
CA LYS A 210 -3.40 30.37 16.36
C LYS A 210 -2.16 31.18 15.97
N GLU A 211 -1.00 30.78 16.45
CA GLU A 211 0.27 31.48 16.23
C GLU A 211 1.32 30.52 15.69
N PHE A 212 1.94 30.89 14.57
CA PHE A 212 3.07 30.18 13.98
C PHE A 212 3.78 31.10 12.97
N SER A 213 5.06 30.85 12.77
CA SER A 213 5.84 31.48 11.71
C SER A 213 5.91 30.55 10.50
N ILE A 214 5.63 31.09 9.33
CA ILE A 214 5.67 30.38 8.05
C ILE A 214 6.80 30.92 7.20
N ALA A 215 7.62 30.03 6.66
CA ALA A 215 8.64 30.38 5.71
C ALA A 215 8.43 29.67 4.39
N LEU A 216 8.72 30.35 3.29
CA LEU A 216 8.62 29.82 1.93
C LEU A 216 10.00 29.90 1.27
N LEU A 217 10.48 28.75 0.81
CA LEU A 217 11.68 28.58 0.01
C LEU A 217 11.26 28.38 -1.44
N HIS A 218 11.62 29.33 -2.29
CA HIS A 218 11.34 29.34 -3.72
C HIS A 218 12.64 29.33 -4.52
N PHE A 219 12.67 28.59 -5.63
CA PHE A 219 13.80 28.56 -6.55
C PHE A 219 13.49 29.43 -7.77
N THR A 220 14.27 30.50 -7.98
CA THR A 220 14.02 31.51 -9.02
C THR A 220 14.15 30.96 -10.44
N GLU A 221 15.09 30.02 -10.62
CA GLU A 221 15.38 29.39 -11.91
C GLU A 221 14.19 28.60 -12.47
N PHE A 222 13.27 28.14 -11.61
CA PHE A 222 12.13 27.31 -12.00
C PHE A 222 11.19 27.99 -13.00
N LYS A 223 11.24 29.31 -13.18
CA LYS A 223 10.48 29.97 -14.25
C LYS A 223 10.93 29.57 -15.65
N PHE A 224 12.24 29.39 -15.84
CA PHE A 224 12.86 29.21 -17.16
C PHE A 224 13.37 27.78 -17.39
N THR A 225 13.41 26.93 -16.36
CA THR A 225 13.87 25.54 -16.50
C THR A 225 12.82 24.63 -17.15
N LYS A 226 13.26 23.62 -17.90
CA LYS A 226 12.37 22.54 -18.35
C LYS A 226 11.86 21.71 -17.17
N GLU A 227 10.64 21.20 -17.29
CA GLU A 227 9.95 20.45 -16.24
C GLU A 227 10.70 19.21 -15.74
N SER A 228 11.41 18.50 -16.62
CA SER A 228 12.25 17.35 -16.26
C SER A 228 13.37 17.73 -15.29
N TYR A 229 14.02 18.88 -15.52
CA TYR A 229 15.08 19.38 -14.66
C TYR A 229 14.53 19.88 -13.33
N LYS A 230 13.41 20.62 -13.32
CA LYS A 230 12.74 21.04 -12.06
C LYS A 230 12.50 19.84 -11.13
N LYS A 231 12.00 18.74 -11.69
CA LYS A 231 11.76 17.48 -10.97
C LYS A 231 13.03 16.89 -10.36
N LEU A 232 14.16 16.93 -11.08
CA LEU A 232 15.44 16.46 -10.56
C LEU A 232 15.95 17.34 -9.42
N ILE A 233 15.87 18.67 -9.59
CA ILE A 233 16.27 19.67 -8.59
C ILE A 233 15.47 19.48 -7.30
N LEU A 234 14.13 19.46 -7.42
CA LEU A 234 13.23 19.22 -6.29
C LEU A 234 13.56 17.92 -5.56
N LYS A 235 13.87 16.84 -6.28
CA LYS A 235 14.21 15.55 -5.68
C LYS A 235 15.52 15.59 -4.91
N GLN A 236 16.53 16.31 -5.40
CA GLN A 236 17.83 16.44 -4.72
C GLN A 236 17.72 17.34 -3.49
N ILE A 237 17.11 18.52 -3.64
CA ILE A 237 16.81 19.42 -2.53
C ILE A 237 15.98 18.70 -1.47
N ALA A 238 14.98 17.93 -1.88
CA ALA A 238 14.16 17.20 -0.93
C ALA A 238 14.95 16.19 -0.10
N LYS A 239 15.95 15.50 -0.69
CA LYS A 239 16.84 14.61 0.07
C LYS A 239 17.64 15.39 1.10
N THR A 240 18.20 16.52 0.70
CA THR A 240 18.98 17.42 1.58
C THR A 240 18.13 17.93 2.74
N LEU A 241 16.93 18.43 2.44
CA LEU A 241 16.00 18.95 3.46
C LEU A 241 15.45 17.86 4.39
N LYS A 242 15.41 16.59 3.96
CA LYS A 242 14.86 15.48 4.77
C LYS A 242 15.62 15.23 6.07
N TYR A 243 16.90 15.60 6.13
CA TYR A 243 17.73 15.46 7.33
C TYR A 243 17.45 16.53 8.38
N LEU A 244 16.73 17.60 8.01
CA LEU A 244 16.35 18.67 8.92
C LEU A 244 15.19 18.21 9.81
N LYS A 245 15.31 18.46 11.11
CA LYS A 245 14.22 18.25 12.09
C LYS A 245 13.14 19.35 12.02
N ALA A 246 12.81 19.83 10.83
CA ALA A 246 11.82 20.87 10.59
C ALA A 246 10.50 20.30 10.05
N LYS A 247 9.40 21.02 10.24
CA LYS A 247 8.10 20.67 9.63
C LYS A 247 8.03 21.29 8.24
N ILE A 248 8.38 20.48 7.25
CA ILE A 248 8.49 20.86 5.84
C ILE A 248 7.32 20.28 5.07
N PHE A 249 6.75 21.12 4.22
CA PHE A 249 5.66 20.80 3.30
C PHE A 249 6.07 21.25 1.90
N ILE A 250 5.42 20.70 0.88
CA ILE A 250 5.58 21.15 -0.50
C ILE A 250 4.24 21.64 -1.03
N VAL A 251 4.26 22.82 -1.64
CA VAL A 251 3.10 23.44 -2.28
C VAL A 251 3.52 23.84 -3.68
N GLU A 252 2.99 23.16 -4.69
CA GLU A 252 3.48 23.23 -6.07
C GLU A 252 4.97 22.89 -6.15
N ASN A 253 5.84 23.89 -6.38
CA ASN A 253 7.30 23.71 -6.47
C ASN A 253 8.04 24.36 -5.30
N ASP A 254 7.33 24.87 -4.29
CA ASP A 254 7.92 25.59 -3.16
C ASP A 254 7.93 24.74 -1.89
N PHE A 255 9.02 24.86 -1.11
CA PHE A 255 9.08 24.25 0.21
C PHE A 255 8.59 25.22 1.27
N VAL A 256 7.58 24.80 2.02
CA VAL A 256 6.97 25.59 3.09
C VAL A 256 7.38 25.01 4.44
N PHE A 257 7.94 25.87 5.30
CA PHE A 257 8.37 25.53 6.64
C PHE A 257 7.42 26.15 7.65
N ILE A 258 7.05 25.39 8.68
CA ILE A 258 6.21 25.86 9.78
C ILE A 258 6.97 25.75 11.10
N PHE A 259 7.11 26.89 11.77
CA PHE A 259 7.80 27.04 13.05
C PHE A 259 6.83 27.50 14.13
N LYS A 260 7.18 27.25 15.40
CA LYS A 260 6.35 27.68 16.54
C LYS A 260 6.48 29.19 16.79
N ASP A 261 7.68 29.71 16.63
CA ASP A 261 8.06 31.08 16.93
C ASP A 261 9.09 31.61 15.91
N GLU A 262 9.25 32.92 15.87
CA GLU A 262 10.10 33.59 14.87
C GLU A 262 11.60 33.36 15.12
N ASN A 263 12.01 33.28 16.38
CA ASN A 263 13.42 33.07 16.74
C ASN A 263 13.91 31.69 16.30
N THR A 264 13.09 30.65 16.52
CA THR A 264 13.37 29.30 15.99
C THR A 264 13.30 29.27 14.48
N ALA A 265 12.42 30.05 13.85
CA ALA A 265 12.39 30.17 12.40
C ALA A 265 13.71 30.74 11.85
N LEU A 266 14.18 31.89 12.36
CA LEU A 266 15.39 32.56 11.87
C LEU A 266 16.64 31.68 12.00
N THR A 267 16.81 31.00 13.13
CA THR A 267 17.95 30.09 13.37
C THR A 267 17.94 28.88 12.44
N HIS A 268 16.77 28.26 12.21
CA HIS A 268 16.66 27.16 11.26
C HIS A 268 16.82 27.61 9.81
N LEU A 269 16.30 28.78 9.45
CA LEU A 269 16.39 29.31 8.09
C LEU A 269 17.81 29.74 7.72
N SER A 270 18.56 30.33 8.64
CA SER A 270 19.99 30.65 8.40
C SER A 270 20.82 29.38 8.17
N TYR A 271 20.53 28.32 8.93
CA TYR A 271 21.14 27.01 8.70
C TYR A 271 20.75 26.45 7.32
N ILE A 272 19.46 26.49 6.96
CA ILE A 272 18.99 26.05 5.63
C ILE A 272 19.67 26.83 4.52
N GLU A 273 19.77 28.15 4.66
CA GLU A 273 20.40 29.02 3.67
C GLU A 273 21.88 28.66 3.48
N SER A 274 22.64 28.49 4.58
CA SER A 274 24.04 28.08 4.50
C SER A 274 24.22 26.70 3.86
N LEU A 275 23.35 25.75 4.23
CA LEU A 275 23.36 24.38 3.71
C LEU A 275 23.08 24.37 2.21
N LEU A 276 22.06 25.09 1.75
CA LEU A 276 21.67 25.14 0.34
C LEU A 276 22.67 25.90 -0.53
N LYS A 277 23.30 26.97 -0.02
CA LYS A 277 24.39 27.67 -0.73
C LYS A 277 25.62 26.79 -0.97
N ASN A 278 25.85 25.84 -0.06
CA ASN A 278 26.97 24.90 -0.13
C ASN A 278 26.62 23.61 -0.88
N THR A 279 25.35 23.38 -1.23
CA THR A 279 24.95 22.20 -2.00
C THR A 279 25.07 22.47 -3.49
N GLU A 280 25.94 21.70 -4.15
CA GLU A 280 25.99 21.60 -5.60
C GLU A 280 25.01 20.51 -6.05
N ILE A 281 24.13 20.86 -6.99
CA ILE A 281 23.20 19.93 -7.60
C ILE A 281 23.84 19.41 -8.88
N CYS A 282 24.01 18.10 -8.97
CA CYS A 282 24.48 17.45 -10.18
C CYS A 282 23.28 17.13 -11.07
N LEU A 283 23.16 17.80 -12.22
CA LEU A 283 22.22 17.45 -13.28
C LEU A 283 22.97 16.80 -14.42
N GLU A 284 22.74 15.50 -14.61
CA GLU A 284 23.44 14.70 -15.61
C GLU A 284 24.97 14.78 -15.41
N ASN A 285 25.65 15.67 -16.13
CA ASN A 285 27.09 15.91 -16.05
C ASN A 285 27.47 17.34 -15.62
N GLU A 286 26.47 18.21 -15.41
CA GLU A 286 26.70 19.60 -15.02
C GLU A 286 26.42 19.78 -13.54
N LYS A 287 27.30 20.53 -12.87
CA LYS A 287 27.10 20.97 -11.50
C LYS A 287 26.62 22.40 -11.53
N PHE A 288 25.48 22.65 -10.89
CA PHE A 288 24.98 24.00 -10.72
C PHE A 288 24.61 24.25 -9.26
N LYS A 289 24.67 25.52 -8.86
CA LYS A 289 24.20 25.96 -7.56
C LYS A 289 22.85 26.63 -7.75
N PRO A 290 21.78 26.12 -7.14
CA PRO A 290 20.45 26.67 -7.33
C PRO A 290 20.35 28.05 -6.70
N GLU A 291 19.85 29.01 -7.46
CA GLU A 291 19.38 30.27 -6.92
C GLU A 291 18.03 30.10 -6.22
N PHE A 292 17.97 30.54 -4.96
CA PHE A 292 16.76 30.44 -4.15
C PHE A 292 16.53 31.70 -3.32
N LYS A 293 15.27 31.92 -2.95
CA LYS A 293 14.85 32.97 -2.02
C LYS A 293 14.06 32.35 -0.89
N ILE A 294 14.30 32.83 0.33
CA ILE A 294 13.57 32.45 1.53
C ILE A 294 12.81 33.68 2.02
N PHE A 295 11.51 33.52 2.23
CA PHE A 295 10.66 34.56 2.80
C PHE A 295 10.04 34.05 4.10
N LEU A 296 10.12 34.84 5.16
CA LEU A 296 9.52 34.55 6.46
C LEU A 296 8.34 35.50 6.72
N LYS A 297 7.27 34.98 7.31
CA LYS A 297 6.13 35.76 7.80
C LYS A 297 5.55 35.13 9.05
N ASN A 298 5.22 35.94 10.04
CA ASN A 298 4.38 35.52 11.16
C ASN A 298 2.92 35.51 10.69
N ASN A 299 2.26 34.36 10.79
CA ASN A 299 0.86 34.28 10.37
C ASN A 299 -0.04 34.87 11.45
N GLN A 300 -0.89 35.82 11.08
CA GLN A 300 -1.79 36.45 12.04
C GLN A 300 -3.23 35.91 11.97
N ASN A 301 -3.78 35.46 10.82
CA ASN A 301 -5.15 34.92 10.81
C ASN A 301 -5.54 33.98 9.62
N ASN A 302 -4.91 34.02 8.43
CA ASN A 302 -5.31 33.16 7.30
C ASN A 302 -4.11 32.62 6.48
N ILE A 303 -3.98 31.29 6.39
CA ILE A 303 -2.87 30.60 5.70
C ILE A 303 -2.88 30.89 4.20
N LYS A 304 -4.07 30.87 3.57
CA LYS A 304 -4.17 31.07 2.13
C LYS A 304 -3.73 32.47 1.75
N GLU A 305 -4.08 33.47 2.55
CA GLU A 305 -3.61 34.85 2.39
C GLU A 305 -2.12 34.98 2.69
N SER A 306 -1.60 34.29 3.71
CA SER A 306 -0.17 34.28 4.01
C SER A 306 0.65 33.63 2.89
N LEU A 307 0.20 32.50 2.33
CA LEU A 307 0.84 31.86 1.17
C LEU A 307 0.73 32.73 -0.08
N LYS A 308 -0.45 33.32 -0.34
CA LYS A 308 -0.65 34.23 -1.48
C LYS A 308 0.26 35.44 -1.38
N PHE A 309 0.34 36.08 -0.21
CA PHE A 309 1.23 37.21 0.03
C PHE A 309 2.72 36.85 -0.12
N LEU A 310 3.13 35.68 0.40
CA LEU A 310 4.51 35.21 0.22
C LEU A 310 4.83 34.97 -1.25
N ARG A 311 3.86 34.47 -2.03
CA ARG A 311 3.98 34.27 -3.48
C ARG A 311 3.97 35.57 -4.29
N GLU A 312 3.19 36.57 -3.88
CA GLU A 312 3.18 37.91 -4.52
C GLU A 312 4.51 38.65 -4.36
N LYS A 313 5.32 38.30 -3.34
CA LYS A 313 6.69 38.80 -3.17
C LYS A 313 7.73 38.06 -4.02
N LEU A 314 7.34 36.97 -4.70
CA LEU A 314 8.22 36.29 -5.63
C LEU A 314 8.29 37.12 -6.93
N PRO A 315 9.50 37.39 -7.47
CA PRO A 315 9.66 38.07 -8.76
C PRO A 315 9.05 37.24 -9.87
#